data_AF-A0AAP4NHF4-F1
#
_entry.id   AF-A0AAP4NHF4-F1
#
_cell.length_a   1.000
_cell.length_b   1.000
_cell.length_c   1.000
_cell.angle_alpha   90.00
_cell.angle_beta   90.00
_cell.angle_gamma   90.00
#
_symmetry.space_group_name_H-M   'P 1'
#
loop_
_entity.id
_entity.type
_entity.pdbx_description
1 polymer ?
#
loop_
_entity_poly.entity_id
_entity_poly.type
_entity_poly.pdbx_seq_one_letter_code
_entity_poly.pdbx_strand_id
1 'polypeptide(L)'
;MPTPPTEQSRASRYAFLLVLGILIGLVCTVTVARVLQARRNPVPDSLMQVMAYQVRALQPDADGGCNPARQRARLQSLRLLAGELEPAFPDIGEDRRFGEHASALRTVLDQARRTPPADCAALAAVKAQINDDCEACHRDFR
;
A
#
# COMPACT_ATOMS: atom_id res chain seq x y z
N MET A 1 13.34 -53.80 -42.10
CA MET A 1 13.09 -52.62 -42.96
C MET A 1 13.43 -51.38 -42.15
N PRO A 2 14.32 -50.48 -42.63
CA PRO A 2 14.68 -49.25 -41.92
C PRO A 2 13.56 -48.21 -42.05
N THR A 3 13.16 -47.58 -40.94
CA THR A 3 12.24 -46.44 -40.92
C THR A 3 12.87 -45.20 -41.57
N PRO A 4 12.14 -44.41 -42.38
CA PRO A 4 12.70 -43.22 -43.00
C PRO A 4 12.94 -42.15 -41.93
N PRO A 5 14.04 -41.39 -42.02
CA PRO A 5 14.28 -40.27 -41.12
C PRO A 5 13.21 -39.21 -41.39
N THR A 6 12.51 -38.76 -40.36
CA THR A 6 11.62 -37.61 -40.43
C THR A 6 12.44 -36.40 -40.86
N GLU A 7 12.29 -35.97 -42.10
CA GLU A 7 12.80 -34.67 -42.56
C GLU A 7 12.14 -33.59 -41.70
N GLN A 8 12.84 -33.17 -40.66
CA GLN A 8 12.42 -32.07 -39.82
C GLN A 8 12.42 -30.81 -40.70
N SER A 9 11.23 -30.45 -41.19
CA SER A 9 11.11 -29.40 -42.20
C SER A 9 11.68 -28.09 -41.66
N ARG A 10 12.38 -27.35 -42.52
CA ARG A 10 13.01 -26.06 -42.16
C ARG A 10 12.02 -25.11 -41.48
N ALA A 11 10.74 -25.17 -41.84
CA ALA A 11 9.66 -24.43 -41.22
C ALA A 11 9.48 -24.75 -39.72
N SER A 12 9.60 -26.02 -39.31
CA SER A 12 9.55 -26.43 -37.90
C SER A 12 10.70 -25.82 -37.09
N ARG A 13 11.90 -25.73 -37.68
CA ARG A 13 13.08 -25.13 -37.03
C ARG A 13 12.93 -23.62 -36.86
N TYR A 14 12.42 -22.93 -37.89
CA TYR A 14 12.17 -21.49 -37.80
C TYR A 14 11.03 -21.15 -36.84
N ALA A 15 9.94 -21.94 -36.82
CA ALA A 15 8.87 -21.77 -35.85
C ALA A 15 9.36 -21.95 -34.40
N PHE A 16 10.21 -22.97 -34.17
CA PHE A 16 10.82 -23.18 -32.86
C PHE A 16 11.72 -22.01 -32.43
N LEU A 17 12.56 -21.49 -33.32
CA LEU A 17 13.41 -20.33 -33.03
C LEU A 17 12.59 -19.06 -32.75
N LEU A 18 11.47 -18.86 -33.45
CA LEU A 18 10.58 -17.72 -33.23
C LEU A 18 9.92 -17.81 -31.85
N VAL A 19 9.38 -18.98 -31.49
CA VAL A 19 8.80 -19.20 -30.15
C VAL A 19 9.86 -19.03 -29.07
N LEU A 20 11.05 -19.59 -29.26
CA LEU A 20 12.16 -19.45 -28.33
C LEU A 20 12.57 -17.97 -28.16
N GLY A 21 12.66 -17.22 -29.25
CA GLY A 21 12.95 -15.79 -29.23
C GLY A 21 11.89 -14.98 -28.47
N ILE A 22 10.61 -15.28 -28.67
CA ILE A 22 9.51 -14.65 -27.93
C ILE A 22 9.60 -14.98 -26.44
N LEU A 23 9.86 -16.25 -26.09
CA LEU A 23 9.99 -16.67 -24.70
C LEU A 23 11.16 -15.96 -24.00
N ILE A 24 12.32 -15.91 -24.66
CA ILE A 24 13.49 -15.18 -24.14
C ILE A 24 13.18 -13.69 -24.00
N GLY A 25 12.58 -13.07 -25.02
CA GLY A 25 12.18 -11.67 -24.98
C GLY A 25 11.23 -11.35 -23.83
N LEU A 26 10.24 -12.21 -23.59
CA LEU A 26 9.29 -12.05 -22.48
C LEU A 26 9.99 -12.17 -21.13
N VAL A 27 10.86 -13.16 -20.94
CA VAL A 27 11.65 -13.32 -19.70
C VAL A 27 12.52 -12.09 -19.47
N CYS A 28 13.30 -11.66 -20.46
CA CYS A 28 14.14 -10.47 -20.35
C CYS A 28 13.33 -9.21 -19.99
N THR A 29 12.20 -9.00 -20.65
CA THR A 29 11.33 -7.84 -20.40
C THR A 29 10.79 -7.84 -18.97
N VAL A 30 10.30 -8.98 -18.49
CA VAL A 30 9.80 -9.11 -17.11
C VAL A 30 10.92 -8.89 -16.10
N THR A 31 12.11 -9.46 -16.31
CA THR A 31 13.25 -9.27 -15.40
C THR A 31 13.66 -7.80 -15.31
N VAL A 32 13.77 -7.10 -16.44
CA VAL A 32 14.08 -5.67 -16.46
C VAL A 32 13.00 -4.85 -15.76
N ALA A 33 11.72 -5.12 -16.06
CA ALA A 33 10.60 -4.44 -15.41
C ALA A 33 10.63 -4.65 -13.88
N ARG A 34 10.90 -5.87 -13.41
CA ARG A 34 11.01 -6.20 -11.98
C ARG A 34 12.19 -5.49 -11.31
N VAL A 35 13.34 -5.39 -11.98
CA VAL A 35 14.51 -4.67 -11.46
C VAL A 35 14.22 -3.16 -11.33
N LEU A 36 13.61 -2.56 -12.34
CA LEU A 36 13.20 -1.14 -12.29
C LEU A 36 12.15 -0.89 -11.21
N GLN A 37 11.24 -1.84 -11.00
CA GLN A 37 10.21 -1.76 -9.96
C GLN A 37 10.80 -1.93 -8.57
N ALA A 38 11.81 -2.79 -8.39
CA ALA A 38 12.55 -2.94 -7.13
C ALA A 38 13.42 -1.71 -6.79
N ARG A 39 13.81 -0.93 -7.80
CA ARG A 39 14.48 0.37 -7.61
C ARG A 39 13.51 1.46 -7.14
N ARG A 40 12.21 1.35 -7.42
CA ARG A 40 11.20 2.17 -6.75
C ARG A 40 11.03 1.63 -5.34
N ASN A 41 11.27 2.44 -4.33
CA ASN A 41 10.94 2.07 -2.96
C ASN A 41 9.41 1.97 -2.84
N PRO A 42 8.80 0.78 -2.70
CA PRO A 42 7.35 0.65 -2.64
C PRO A 42 6.79 0.97 -1.25
N VAL A 43 7.67 1.19 -0.26
CA VAL A 43 7.30 1.37 1.14
C VAL A 43 6.38 2.58 1.36
N PRO A 44 6.68 3.80 0.88
CA PRO A 44 5.78 4.95 1.11
C PRO A 44 4.37 4.73 0.55
N ASP A 45 4.26 4.24 -0.69
CA ASP A 45 2.97 3.97 -1.33
C ASP A 45 2.19 2.88 -0.57
N SER A 46 2.86 1.79 -0.21
CA SER A 46 2.22 0.68 0.52
C SER A 46 1.77 1.09 1.92
N LEU A 47 2.57 1.91 2.63
CA LEU A 47 2.19 2.47 3.93
C LEU A 47 0.90 3.28 3.81
N MET A 48 0.84 4.21 2.86
CA MET A 48 -0.35 5.04 2.64
C MET A 48 -1.56 4.21 2.23
N GLN A 49 -1.37 3.15 1.45
CA GLN A 49 -2.45 2.24 1.06
C GLN A 49 -3.02 1.48 2.25
N VAL A 50 -2.17 0.97 3.15
CA VAL A 50 -2.60 0.27 4.36
C VAL A 50 -3.26 1.25 5.34
N MET A 51 -2.72 2.45 5.53
CA MET A 51 -3.37 3.49 6.35
C MET A 51 -4.76 3.83 5.82
N ALA A 52 -4.90 4.06 4.51
CA ALA A 52 -6.20 4.35 3.90
C ALA A 52 -7.20 3.18 4.06
N TYR A 53 -6.71 1.93 4.01
CA TYR A 53 -7.54 0.76 4.32
C TYR A 53 -8.05 0.78 5.77
N GLN A 54 -7.18 1.07 6.74
CA GLN A 54 -7.59 1.13 8.15
C GLN A 54 -8.55 2.30 8.43
N VAL A 55 -8.34 3.47 7.82
CA VAL A 55 -9.26 4.62 7.94
C VAL A 55 -10.64 4.29 7.34
N ARG A 56 -10.70 3.65 6.17
CA ARG A 56 -11.98 3.21 5.59
C ARG A 56 -12.71 2.22 6.52
N ALA A 57 -11.96 1.35 7.20
CA ALA A 57 -12.50 0.39 8.15
C ALA A 57 -12.96 1.00 9.50
N LEU A 58 -12.63 2.26 9.80
CA LEU A 58 -13.23 3.01 10.92
C LEU A 58 -14.64 3.46 10.54
N GLN A 59 -15.59 2.54 10.59
CA GLN A 59 -17.00 2.81 10.32
C GLN A 59 -17.86 1.87 11.16
N PRO A 60 -19.18 2.12 11.25
CA PRO A 60 -20.10 1.17 11.87
C PRO A 60 -20.00 -0.21 11.23
N ASP A 61 -20.26 -1.22 12.03
CA ASP A 61 -20.33 -2.61 11.63
C ASP A 61 -21.57 -2.87 10.76
N ALA A 62 -21.65 -4.06 10.14
CA ALA A 62 -22.75 -4.38 9.22
C ALA A 62 -24.14 -4.37 9.88
N ASP A 63 -24.20 -4.54 11.20
CA ASP A 63 -25.40 -4.43 12.04
C ASP A 63 -25.69 -2.99 12.48
N GLY A 64 -24.88 -2.01 12.04
CA GLY A 64 -24.98 -0.59 12.40
C GLY A 64 -24.36 -0.24 13.76
N GLY A 65 -23.83 -1.22 14.49
CA GLY A 65 -23.17 -1.00 15.77
C GLY A 65 -21.74 -0.49 15.64
N CYS A 66 -21.18 0.04 16.73
CA CYS A 66 -19.75 0.35 16.79
C CYS A 66 -19.10 -0.51 17.87
N ASN A 67 -18.60 -1.69 17.48
CA ASN A 67 -17.94 -2.59 18.42
C ASN A 67 -16.66 -1.94 19.00
N PRO A 68 -16.59 -1.65 20.32
CA PRO A 68 -15.47 -0.91 20.90
C PRO A 68 -14.12 -1.62 20.73
N ALA A 69 -14.09 -2.96 20.81
CA ALA A 69 -12.86 -3.72 20.64
C ALA A 69 -12.32 -3.63 19.22
N ARG A 70 -13.22 -3.70 18.22
CA ARG A 70 -12.87 -3.56 16.81
C ARG A 70 -12.35 -2.15 16.52
N GLN A 71 -13.04 -1.11 16.98
CA GLN A 71 -12.60 0.27 16.75
C GLN A 71 -11.25 0.55 17.43
N ARG A 72 -11.05 0.05 18.65
CA ARG A 72 -9.76 0.18 19.36
C ARG A 72 -8.62 -0.49 18.60
N ALA A 73 -8.85 -1.68 18.04
CA ALA A 73 -7.85 -2.38 17.23
C ALA A 73 -7.47 -1.60 15.97
N ARG A 74 -8.45 -0.99 15.28
CA ARG A 74 -8.21 -0.15 14.10
C ARG A 74 -7.41 1.12 14.44
N LEU A 75 -7.78 1.82 15.52
CA LEU A 75 -7.05 3.00 16.00
C LEU A 75 -5.61 2.66 16.41
N GLN A 76 -5.40 1.50 17.06
CA GLN A 76 -4.06 1.03 17.39
C GLN A 76 -3.23 0.73 16.14
N SER A 77 -3.81 0.08 15.13
CA SER A 77 -3.11 -0.18 13.86
C SER A 77 -2.72 1.12 13.16
N LEU A 78 -3.62 2.10 13.08
CA LEU A 78 -3.31 3.41 12.52
C LEU A 78 -2.18 4.11 13.27
N ARG A 79 -2.17 4.03 14.61
CA ARG A 79 -1.13 4.67 15.41
C ARG A 79 0.26 4.06 15.20
N LEU A 80 0.33 2.74 15.00
CA LEU A 80 1.58 2.06 14.65
C LEU A 80 2.06 2.51 13.27
N LEU A 81 1.18 2.52 12.27
CA LEU A 81 1.51 2.95 10.91
C LEU A 81 1.93 4.43 10.85
N ALA A 82 1.27 5.30 11.63
CA ALA A 82 1.64 6.72 11.72
C ALA A 82 3.02 6.95 12.38
N GLY A 83 3.56 5.95 13.10
CA GLY A 83 4.93 5.98 13.59
C GLY A 83 5.97 5.74 12.50
N GLU A 84 5.56 5.20 11.35
CA GLU A 84 6.43 4.85 10.24
C GLU A 84 6.48 5.94 9.15
N LEU A 85 5.76 7.06 9.31
CA LEU A 85 5.65 8.09 8.27
C LEU A 85 7.00 8.71 7.92
N GLU A 86 7.77 9.19 8.90
CA GLU A 86 9.09 9.77 8.65
C GLU A 86 10.09 8.75 8.08
N PRO A 87 10.29 7.54 8.66
CA PRO A 87 11.26 6.59 8.11
C PRO A 87 10.83 5.98 6.76
N ALA A 88 9.52 5.88 6.47
CA ALA A 88 9.05 5.34 5.19
C ALA A 88 9.25 6.31 4.01
N PHE A 89 9.41 7.60 4.27
CA PHE A 89 9.52 8.66 3.27
C PHE A 89 10.91 9.32 3.33
N PRO A 90 11.99 8.66 2.88
CA PRO A 90 13.36 9.15 3.05
C PRO A 90 13.63 10.51 2.39
N ASP A 91 12.90 10.85 1.33
CA ASP A 91 13.09 12.11 0.59
C ASP A 91 12.51 13.35 1.31
N ILE A 92 11.53 13.15 2.21
CA ILE A 92 10.80 14.24 2.90
C ILE A 92 10.67 14.03 4.42
N GLY A 93 11.11 12.89 4.96
CA GLY A 93 10.92 12.51 6.36
C GLY A 93 11.65 13.40 7.35
N GLU A 94 12.73 14.07 6.92
CA GLU A 94 13.45 15.08 7.71
C GLU A 94 12.89 16.51 7.54
N ASP A 95 11.91 16.71 6.66
CA ASP A 95 11.24 18.00 6.50
C ASP A 95 10.42 18.31 7.77
N ARG A 96 10.66 19.48 8.37
CA ARG A 96 9.97 19.91 9.59
C ARG A 96 8.45 19.93 9.43
N ARG A 97 7.93 20.40 8.29
CA ARG A 97 6.48 20.47 8.04
C ARG A 97 5.90 19.07 7.90
N PHE A 98 6.62 18.15 7.27
CA PHE A 98 6.20 16.75 7.18
C PHE A 98 6.10 16.12 8.57
N GLY A 99 7.14 16.29 9.39
CA GLY A 99 7.15 15.83 10.79
C GLY A 99 6.04 16.44 11.65
N GLU A 100 5.70 17.71 11.42
CA GLU A 100 4.58 18.39 12.10
C GLU A 100 3.23 17.76 11.77
N HIS A 101 2.94 17.52 10.48
CA HIS A 101 1.72 16.84 10.06
C HIS A 101 1.65 15.40 10.58
N ALA A 102 2.75 14.65 10.50
CA ALA A 102 2.84 13.30 11.05
C ALA A 102 2.60 13.28 12.58
N SER A 103 3.13 14.27 13.30
CA SER A 103 2.93 14.44 14.74
C SER A 103 1.49 14.80 15.10
N ALA A 104 0.84 15.67 14.32
CA ALA A 104 -0.56 16.03 14.50
C ALA A 104 -1.47 14.79 14.40
N LEU A 105 -1.29 13.99 13.34
CA LEU A 105 -2.04 12.73 13.17
C LEU A 105 -1.82 11.76 14.35
N ARG A 106 -0.57 11.59 14.79
CA ARG A 106 -0.27 10.74 15.96
C ARG A 106 -0.93 11.25 17.24
N THR A 107 -1.01 12.56 17.42
CA THR A 107 -1.67 13.19 18.57
C THR A 107 -3.15 12.84 18.60
N VAL A 108 -3.86 13.01 17.48
CA VAL A 108 -5.28 12.67 17.35
C VAL A 108 -5.51 11.17 17.61
N LEU A 109 -4.67 10.31 17.03
CA LEU A 109 -4.75 8.86 17.25
C LEU A 109 -4.48 8.47 18.71
N ASP A 110 -3.51 9.09 19.37
CA ASP A 110 -3.21 8.83 20.78
C ASP A 110 -4.34 9.32 21.69
N GLN A 111 -4.97 10.45 21.38
CA GLN A 111 -6.16 10.93 22.10
C GLN A 111 -7.34 9.96 21.94
N ALA A 112 -7.64 9.54 20.71
CA ALA A 112 -8.71 8.57 20.44
C ALA A 112 -8.47 7.20 21.09
N ARG A 113 -7.21 6.82 21.32
CA ARG A 113 -6.87 5.57 22.04
C ARG A 113 -7.01 5.70 23.55
N ARG A 114 -6.68 6.87 24.12
CA ARG A 114 -6.83 7.17 25.56
C ARG A 114 -8.29 7.37 25.94
N THR A 115 -9.06 8.00 25.07
CA THR A 115 -10.49 8.23 25.23
C THR A 115 -11.22 7.57 24.04
N PRO A 116 -11.48 6.25 24.12
CA PRO A 116 -12.17 5.53 23.06
C PRO A 116 -13.53 6.16 22.74
N PRO A 117 -13.93 6.21 21.46
CA PRO A 117 -15.26 6.67 21.08
C PRO A 117 -16.35 5.89 21.82
N ALA A 118 -17.27 6.60 22.47
CA ALA A 118 -18.35 5.98 23.25
C ALA A 118 -19.45 5.37 22.37
N ASP A 119 -19.64 5.94 21.18
CA ASP A 119 -20.67 5.56 20.22
C ASP A 119 -20.21 5.80 18.77
N CYS A 120 -21.10 5.51 17.83
CA CYS A 120 -20.82 5.71 16.40
C CYS A 120 -20.71 7.17 15.98
N ALA A 121 -21.34 8.10 16.68
CA ALA A 121 -21.23 9.53 16.38
C ALA A 121 -19.85 10.05 16.78
N ALA A 122 -19.37 9.68 17.97
CA ALA A 122 -18.02 9.96 18.43
C ALA A 122 -16.97 9.31 17.51
N LEU A 123 -17.22 8.09 17.01
CA LEU A 123 -16.35 7.45 16.05
C LEU A 123 -16.27 8.24 14.74
N ALA A 124 -17.41 8.71 14.24
CA ALA A 124 -17.46 9.53 13.03
C ALA A 124 -16.70 10.85 13.19
N ALA A 125 -16.80 11.51 14.35
CA ALA A 125 -16.05 12.72 14.65
C ALA A 125 -14.52 12.46 14.68
N VAL A 126 -14.08 11.38 15.33
CA VAL A 126 -12.66 10.98 15.32
C VAL A 126 -12.17 10.68 13.90
N LYS A 127 -12.98 9.96 13.10
CA LYS A 127 -12.64 9.66 11.70
C LYS A 127 -12.50 10.94 10.87
N ALA A 128 -13.38 11.92 11.08
CA ALA A 128 -13.30 13.21 10.40
C ALA A 128 -11.99 13.92 10.72
N GLN A 129 -11.62 14.03 12.01
CA GLN A 129 -10.36 14.64 12.42
C GLN A 129 -9.14 13.93 11.80
N ILE A 130 -9.14 12.60 11.75
CA ILE A 130 -8.08 11.82 11.10
C ILE A 130 -8.00 12.16 9.59
N ASN A 131 -9.15 12.26 8.90
CA ASN A 131 -9.18 12.63 7.49
C ASN A 131 -8.65 14.04 7.26
N ASP A 132 -8.98 14.98 8.14
CA ASP A 132 -8.51 16.36 8.06
C ASP A 132 -6.98 16.44 8.17
N ASP A 133 -6.37 15.68 9.10
CA ASP A 133 -4.92 15.56 9.24
C ASP A 133 -4.28 14.89 8.00
N CYS A 134 -4.93 13.84 7.47
CA CYS A 134 -4.49 13.21 6.21
C CYS A 134 -4.51 14.20 5.05
N GLU A 135 -5.56 15.01 4.92
CA GLU A 135 -5.67 16.01 3.86
C GLU A 135 -4.67 17.15 4.04
N ALA A 136 -4.43 17.60 5.28
CA ALA A 136 -3.45 18.62 5.58
C ALA A 136 -2.04 18.22 5.15
N CYS A 137 -1.62 16.99 5.46
CA CYS A 137 -0.35 16.45 4.98
C CYS A 137 -0.31 16.36 3.44
N HIS A 138 -1.37 15.79 2.83
CA HIS A 138 -1.40 15.61 1.39
C HIS A 138 -1.41 16.92 0.59
N ARG A 139 -2.04 17.99 1.08
CA ARG A 139 -1.99 19.30 0.40
C ARG A 139 -0.57 19.83 0.23
N ASP A 140 0.32 19.48 1.15
CA ASP A 140 1.69 19.97 1.17
C ASP A 140 2.68 19.06 0.45
N PHE A 141 2.41 17.75 0.39
CA PHE A 141 3.39 16.72 0.02
C PHE A 141 2.95 15.72 -1.07
N ARG A 142 1.77 15.89 -1.66
CA ARG A 142 1.24 15.03 -2.74
C ARG A 142 0.87 15.81 -3.99
#